data_AF-A0A849S450-F1
#
_entry.id   AF-A0A849S450-F1
#
_cell.length_a   1.000
_cell.length_b   1.000
_cell.length_c   1.000
_cell.angle_alpha   90.00
_cell.angle_beta   90.00
_cell.angle_gamma   90.00
#
_symmetry.space_group_name_H-M   'P 1'
#
loop_
_entity.id
_entity.type
_entity.pdbx_description
1 polymer ?
#
loop_
_entity_poly.entity_id
_entity_poly.type
_entity_poly.pdbx_seq_one_letter_code
_entity_poly.pdbx_strand_id
1 'polypeptide(L)'
;MLNEILAYAERTGLRSEPGFTVKTAKWAVIVTEQAEISGITALGDGKNGLSFIRSPDLSQGEMIAGGVTRSQFLIESLAVVALFYKADLDDKEQQKYLAKHQYFIAQLTLASADCPELKPIADALNNPEQREKLQNLLENQQPKPKSTDSVTFLINNHYPLQSDTWHNWWRNQRQPAEA
;
A
#
# COMPACT_ATOMS: atom_id res chain seq x y z
N MET A 1 26.42 -22.85 14.53
CA MET A 1 26.36 -21.38 14.34
C MET A 1 25.14 -20.94 13.54
N LEU A 2 24.81 -21.56 12.39
CA LEU A 2 23.59 -21.21 11.62
C LEU A 2 22.28 -21.47 12.39
N ASN A 3 22.20 -22.56 13.15
CA ASN A 3 21.00 -22.90 13.94
C ASN A 3 20.71 -21.92 15.09
N GLU A 4 21.75 -21.30 15.67
CA GLU A 4 21.59 -20.28 16.72
C GLU A 4 21.11 -18.95 16.15
N ILE A 5 21.53 -18.61 14.92
CA ILE A 5 21.04 -17.42 14.20
C ILE A 5 19.59 -17.61 13.79
N LEU A 6 19.21 -18.82 13.35
CA LEU A 6 17.81 -19.17 13.03
C LEU A 6 16.93 -19.16 14.29
N ALA A 7 17.40 -19.71 15.42
CA ALA A 7 16.66 -19.68 16.69
C ALA A 7 16.54 -18.27 17.28
N TYR A 8 17.58 -17.43 17.12
CA TYR A 8 17.52 -16.02 17.48
C TYR A 8 16.56 -15.24 16.58
N ALA A 9 16.59 -15.53 15.27
CA ALA A 9 15.66 -14.96 14.31
C ALA A 9 14.21 -15.37 14.61
N GLU A 10 13.96 -16.63 14.97
CA GLU A 10 12.64 -17.11 15.39
C GLU A 10 12.17 -16.45 16.69
N ARG A 11 13.06 -16.26 17.68
CA ARG A 11 12.74 -15.55 18.94
C ARG A 11 12.51 -14.04 18.75
N THR A 12 13.00 -13.45 17.66
CA THR A 12 12.89 -12.01 17.38
C THR A 12 11.94 -11.67 16.22
N GLY A 13 11.25 -12.68 15.65
CA GLY A 13 10.32 -12.48 14.52
C GLY A 13 11.00 -12.26 13.17
N LEU A 14 12.32 -12.48 13.09
CA LEU A 14 13.21 -12.34 11.93
C LEU A 14 13.10 -13.52 10.93
N ARG A 15 11.91 -14.11 10.75
CA ARG A 15 11.66 -14.94 9.56
C ARG A 15 11.38 -14.00 8.38
N SER A 16 12.42 -13.77 7.57
CA SER A 16 12.30 -13.20 6.23
C SER A 16 11.53 -14.20 5.36
N GLU A 17 10.20 -14.05 5.33
CA GLU A 17 9.36 -14.76 4.39
C GLU A 17 9.43 -14.03 3.04
N PRO A 18 9.85 -14.69 1.93
CA PRO A 18 9.95 -14.01 0.64
C PRO A 18 8.67 -13.27 0.25
N GLY A 19 8.82 -11.99 -0.09
CA GLY A 19 7.76 -11.02 -0.40
C GLY A 19 6.91 -10.56 0.77
N PHE A 20 7.43 -10.73 1.97
CA PHE A 20 7.09 -9.88 3.10
C PHE A 20 8.35 -9.16 3.56
N THR A 21 8.21 -7.91 3.97
CA THR A 21 9.30 -7.12 4.55
C THR A 21 8.77 -6.13 5.57
N VAL A 22 9.68 -5.50 6.31
CA VAL A 22 9.33 -4.37 7.17
C VAL A 22 9.17 -3.14 6.29
N LYS A 23 8.01 -2.48 6.35
CA LYS A 23 7.77 -1.20 5.68
C LYS A 23 7.23 -0.18 6.66
N THR A 24 7.45 1.09 6.35
CA THR A 24 7.03 2.20 7.19
C THR A 24 6.07 3.07 6.40
N ALA A 25 4.86 3.27 6.94
CA ALA A 25 3.91 4.24 6.40
C ALA A 25 3.99 5.53 7.21
N LYS A 26 4.04 6.67 6.53
CA LYS A 26 3.97 7.98 7.16
C LYS A 26 2.55 8.47 7.34
N TRP A 27 1.65 8.00 6.49
CA TRP A 27 0.26 8.45 6.44
C TRP A 27 -0.69 7.26 6.45
N ALA A 28 -1.89 7.44 6.99
CA ALA A 28 -3.02 6.56 6.76
C ALA A 28 -4.21 7.34 6.21
N VAL A 29 -4.77 6.87 5.10
CA VAL A 29 -6.06 7.35 4.59
C VAL A 29 -7.17 6.66 5.39
N ILE A 30 -8.09 7.45 5.93
CA ILE A 30 -9.23 6.95 6.68
C ILE A 30 -10.37 6.74 5.68
N VAL A 31 -10.82 5.50 5.55
CA VAL A 31 -11.88 5.09 4.63
C VAL A 31 -13.02 4.49 5.44
N THR A 32 -14.25 4.85 5.10
CA THR A 32 -15.46 4.26 5.72
C THR A 32 -15.88 3.00 4.98
N GLU A 33 -16.77 2.20 5.59
CA GLU A 33 -17.35 1.02 4.93
C GLU A 33 -18.17 1.39 3.67
N GLN A 34 -18.63 2.63 3.57
CA GLN A 34 -19.38 3.17 2.44
C GLN A 34 -18.47 3.67 1.30
N ALA A 35 -17.18 3.33 1.33
CA ALA A 35 -16.19 3.77 0.35
C ALA A 35 -15.99 5.29 0.29
N GLU A 36 -16.14 5.96 1.44
CA GLU A 36 -15.88 7.40 1.55
C GLU A 36 -14.54 7.66 2.22
N ILE A 37 -13.77 8.60 1.68
CA ILE A 37 -12.55 9.09 2.31
C ILE A 37 -12.94 10.14 3.33
N SER A 38 -12.79 9.82 4.62
CA SER A 38 -13.20 10.70 5.73
C SER A 38 -12.05 11.55 6.27
N GLY A 39 -10.80 11.16 5.99
CA GLY A 39 -9.64 11.94 6.41
C GLY A 39 -8.30 11.29 6.06
N ILE A 40 -7.24 11.94 6.52
CA ILE A 40 -5.87 11.43 6.49
C ILE A 40 -5.21 11.76 7.82
N THR A 41 -4.40 10.85 8.35
CA THR A 41 -3.64 11.09 9.57
C THR A 41 -2.16 10.77 9.37
N ALA A 42 -1.30 11.55 10.02
CA ALA A 42 0.10 11.17 10.18
C ALA A 42 0.19 9.95 11.09
N LEU A 43 1.16 9.08 10.82
CA LEU A 43 1.45 7.90 11.61
C LEU A 43 2.75 8.08 12.41
N GLY A 44 2.82 7.41 13.56
CA GLY A 44 3.95 7.50 14.47
C GLY A 44 4.11 8.91 15.07
N ASP A 45 5.34 9.38 15.16
CA ASP A 45 5.69 10.72 15.67
C ASP A 45 5.59 11.83 14.60
N GLY A 46 5.02 11.52 13.43
CA GLY A 46 4.91 12.44 12.28
C GLY A 46 6.20 12.64 11.48
N LYS A 47 7.36 12.15 11.95
CA LYS A 47 8.64 12.20 11.21
C LYS A 47 9.04 10.83 10.68
N ASN A 48 8.97 9.84 11.55
CA ASN A 48 9.48 8.49 11.31
C ASN A 48 8.40 7.54 10.79
N GLY A 49 7.11 7.90 10.86
CA GLY A 49 6.02 7.03 10.46
C GLY A 49 5.78 5.88 11.44
N LEU A 50 4.91 4.95 11.06
CA LEU A 50 4.65 3.69 11.77
C LEU A 50 5.18 2.51 10.95
N SER A 51 5.95 1.64 11.60
CA SER A 51 6.52 0.45 10.97
C SER A 51 5.61 -0.76 11.10
N PHE A 52 5.47 -1.49 10.00
CA PHE A 52 4.67 -2.70 9.84
C PHE A 52 5.61 -3.85 9.49
N ILE A 53 5.77 -4.77 10.43
CA ILE A 53 6.80 -5.82 10.40
C ILE A 53 6.60 -6.86 9.29
N ARG A 54 5.36 -6.99 8.79
CA ARG A 54 4.96 -8.02 7.81
C ARG A 54 4.16 -7.40 6.68
N SER A 55 4.79 -6.47 5.96
CA SER A 55 4.17 -5.80 4.82
C SER A 55 4.40 -6.59 3.53
N PRO A 56 3.43 -6.64 2.60
CA PRO A 56 3.63 -7.30 1.32
C PRO A 56 4.71 -6.56 0.52
N ASP A 57 5.56 -7.31 -0.17
CA ASP A 57 6.65 -6.76 -0.95
C ASP A 57 6.81 -7.47 -2.30
N LEU A 58 6.85 -6.67 -3.36
CA LEU A 58 7.35 -7.10 -4.66
C LEU A 58 8.79 -6.64 -4.80
N SER A 59 9.67 -7.57 -5.15
CA SER A 59 11.03 -7.26 -5.57
C SER A 59 11.03 -6.45 -6.87
N GLN A 60 12.15 -5.78 -7.16
CA GLN A 60 12.29 -5.00 -8.39
C GLN A 60 12.05 -5.85 -9.65
N GLY A 61 12.50 -7.11 -9.66
CA GLY A 61 12.27 -8.04 -10.76
C GLY A 61 10.78 -8.34 -10.95
N GLU A 62 10.06 -8.59 -9.86
CA GLU A 62 8.61 -8.79 -9.91
C GLU A 62 7.88 -7.52 -10.36
N MET A 63 8.35 -6.32 -9.98
CA MET A 63 7.72 -5.05 -10.36
C MET A 63 7.77 -4.74 -11.87
N ILE A 64 8.76 -5.28 -12.59
CA ILE A 64 8.99 -5.03 -14.03
C ILE A 64 8.71 -6.26 -14.91
N ALA A 65 8.42 -7.41 -14.31
CA ALA A 65 8.18 -8.66 -15.02
C ALA A 65 6.91 -8.58 -15.89
N GLY A 66 6.97 -9.22 -17.07
CA GLY A 66 5.82 -9.36 -17.97
C GLY A 66 5.39 -8.07 -18.67
N GLY A 67 6.21 -7.01 -18.65
CA GLY A 67 5.90 -5.73 -19.31
C GLY A 67 4.78 -4.93 -18.65
N VAL A 68 4.31 -5.35 -17.48
CA VAL A 68 3.25 -4.68 -16.72
C VAL A 68 3.89 -3.75 -15.68
N THR A 69 3.42 -2.50 -15.62
CA THR A 69 3.86 -1.55 -14.59
C THR A 69 3.12 -1.85 -13.29
N ARG A 70 3.78 -2.55 -12.35
CA ARG A 70 3.19 -2.93 -11.06
C ARG A 70 3.45 -1.89 -9.97
N SER A 71 2.64 -1.95 -8.91
CA SER A 71 2.82 -1.22 -7.64
C SER A 71 2.96 -2.19 -6.48
N GLN A 72 3.37 -1.69 -5.32
CA GLN A 72 3.26 -2.41 -4.06
C GLN A 72 1.77 -2.63 -3.68
N PHE A 73 1.50 -3.49 -2.70
CA PHE A 73 0.16 -3.81 -2.20
C PHE A 73 -0.01 -3.24 -0.77
N LEU A 74 -1.19 -2.70 -0.42
CA LEU A 74 -1.57 -2.14 0.90
C LEU A 74 -0.74 -0.96 1.45
N ILE A 75 0.51 -0.80 1.02
CA ILE A 75 1.40 0.30 1.40
C ILE A 75 2.22 0.74 0.20
N GLU A 76 2.01 1.98 -0.23
CA GLU A 76 2.61 2.53 -1.43
C GLU A 76 2.70 4.06 -1.31
N SER A 77 3.44 4.71 -2.20
CA SER A 77 3.58 6.16 -2.24
C SER A 77 2.27 6.90 -2.54
N LEU A 78 2.14 8.12 -2.00
CA LEU A 78 1.03 9.04 -2.31
C LEU A 78 0.91 9.37 -3.81
N ALA A 79 2.03 9.40 -4.54
CA ALA A 79 2.05 9.58 -5.99
C ALA A 79 1.27 8.49 -6.75
N VAL A 80 1.24 7.27 -6.21
CA VAL A 80 0.49 6.15 -6.79
C VAL A 80 -0.91 6.08 -6.18
N VAL A 81 -1.03 6.11 -4.85
CA VAL A 81 -2.33 5.89 -4.17
C VAL A 81 -3.31 7.02 -4.45
N ALA A 82 -2.85 8.27 -4.35
CA ALA A 82 -3.70 9.45 -4.47
C ALA A 82 -3.49 10.21 -5.79
N LEU A 83 -2.60 9.74 -6.68
CA LEU A 83 -2.09 10.52 -7.81
C LEU A 83 -1.60 11.92 -7.38
N PHE A 84 -0.99 11.98 -6.18
CA PHE A 84 -0.56 13.22 -5.56
C PHE A 84 0.91 13.49 -5.89
N TYR A 85 1.13 14.33 -6.89
CA TYR A 85 2.45 14.77 -7.36
C TYR A 85 2.37 16.21 -7.85
N LYS A 86 3.53 16.79 -8.20
CA LYS A 86 3.59 18.18 -8.66
C LYS A 86 2.93 18.34 -10.04
N ALA A 87 2.36 19.51 -10.30
CA ALA A 87 1.68 19.81 -11.56
C ALA A 87 2.61 19.84 -12.79
N ASP A 88 3.92 19.99 -12.60
CA ASP A 88 4.95 20.03 -13.65
C ASP A 88 5.55 18.65 -13.99
N LEU A 89 4.97 17.56 -13.46
CA LEU A 89 5.40 16.20 -13.77
C LEU A 89 5.16 15.89 -15.25
N ASP A 90 6.14 15.29 -15.94
CA ASP A 90 6.01 14.99 -17.37
C ASP A 90 4.91 13.95 -17.66
N ASP A 91 4.35 14.00 -18.87
CA ASP A 91 3.22 13.14 -19.29
C ASP A 91 3.55 11.64 -19.17
N LYS A 92 4.81 11.26 -19.40
CA LYS A 92 5.24 9.85 -19.34
C LYS A 92 5.27 9.36 -17.89
N GLU A 93 5.72 10.18 -16.96
CA GLU A 93 5.69 9.89 -15.53
C GLU A 93 4.26 9.88 -14.99
N GLN A 94 3.40 10.81 -15.42
CA GLN A 94 1.98 10.80 -15.08
C GLN A 94 1.30 9.50 -15.53
N GLN A 95 1.51 9.07 -16.79
CA GLN A 95 0.99 7.80 -17.30
C GLN A 95 1.51 6.60 -16.51
N LYS A 96 2.77 6.62 -16.09
CA LYS A 96 3.37 5.57 -15.25
C LYS A 96 2.70 5.50 -13.88
N TYR A 97 2.47 6.64 -13.22
CA TYR A 97 1.77 6.66 -11.93
C TYR A 97 0.31 6.23 -12.06
N LEU A 98 -0.37 6.62 -13.14
CA LEU A 98 -1.73 6.17 -13.44
C LEU A 98 -1.79 4.65 -13.63
N ALA A 99 -0.86 4.07 -14.40
CA ALA A 99 -0.79 2.62 -14.57
C ALA A 99 -0.57 1.88 -13.24
N LYS A 100 0.33 2.40 -12.38
CA LYS A 100 0.54 1.88 -11.03
C LYS A 100 -0.70 2.00 -10.15
N HIS A 101 -1.41 3.12 -10.23
CA HIS A 101 -2.63 3.38 -9.47
C HIS A 101 -3.73 2.39 -9.84
N GLN A 102 -3.93 2.17 -11.14
CA GLN A 102 -4.88 1.18 -11.65
C GLN A 102 -4.51 -0.24 -11.20
N TYR A 103 -3.23 -0.60 -11.26
CA TYR A 103 -2.75 -1.87 -10.74
C TYR A 103 -3.02 -2.02 -9.24
N PHE A 104 -2.75 -0.96 -8.45
CA PHE A 104 -3.00 -0.92 -7.02
C PHE A 104 -4.47 -1.21 -6.68
N ILE A 105 -5.40 -0.52 -7.35
CA ILE A 105 -6.84 -0.73 -7.19
C ILE A 105 -7.25 -2.14 -7.60
N ALA A 106 -6.71 -2.65 -8.72
CA ALA A 106 -7.01 -4.00 -9.18
C ALA A 106 -6.60 -5.06 -8.15
N GLN A 107 -5.43 -4.91 -7.52
CA GLN A 107 -4.97 -5.81 -6.46
C GLN A 107 -5.89 -5.76 -5.23
N LEU A 108 -6.27 -4.56 -4.77
CA LEU A 108 -7.24 -4.42 -3.66
C LEU A 108 -8.59 -5.06 -4.00
N THR A 109 -9.06 -4.88 -5.24
CA THR A 109 -10.32 -5.45 -5.72
C THR A 109 -10.27 -6.98 -5.75
N LEU A 110 -9.20 -7.55 -6.29
CA LEU A 110 -9.01 -9.00 -6.33
C LEU A 110 -8.86 -9.60 -4.93
N ALA A 111 -8.07 -8.96 -4.06
CA ALA A 111 -7.90 -9.39 -2.68
C ALA A 111 -9.20 -9.29 -1.87
N SER A 112 -10.14 -8.42 -2.27
CA SER A 112 -11.41 -8.25 -1.57
C SER A 112 -12.32 -9.48 -1.60
N ALA A 113 -12.08 -10.43 -2.50
CA ALA A 113 -12.75 -11.72 -2.50
C ALA A 113 -12.47 -12.53 -1.23
N ASP A 114 -11.23 -12.50 -0.74
CA ASP A 114 -10.80 -13.16 0.50
C ASP A 114 -10.85 -12.20 1.71
N CYS A 115 -10.74 -10.90 1.45
CA CYS A 115 -10.61 -9.84 2.46
C CYS A 115 -11.62 -8.71 2.20
N PRO A 116 -12.91 -8.87 2.54
CA PRO A 116 -13.96 -7.93 2.17
C PRO A 116 -13.71 -6.47 2.61
N GLU A 117 -12.96 -6.26 3.69
CA GLU A 117 -12.55 -4.93 4.18
C GLU A 117 -11.72 -4.11 3.17
N LEU A 118 -11.14 -4.74 2.14
CA LEU A 118 -10.40 -4.05 1.09
C LEU A 118 -11.30 -3.45 0.00
N LYS A 119 -12.56 -3.92 -0.10
CA LYS A 119 -13.48 -3.46 -1.15
C LYS A 119 -13.79 -1.96 -1.05
N PRO A 120 -14.14 -1.40 0.13
CA PRO A 120 -14.41 0.03 0.24
C PRO A 120 -13.20 0.90 -0.11
N ILE A 121 -11.99 0.41 0.17
CA ILE A 121 -10.75 1.12 -0.17
C ILE A 121 -10.57 1.16 -1.69
N ALA A 122 -10.73 0.02 -2.37
CA ALA A 122 -10.66 -0.05 -3.83
C ALA A 122 -11.69 0.87 -4.49
N ASP A 123 -12.94 0.84 -4.00
CA ASP A 123 -14.03 1.64 -4.53
C ASP A 123 -13.80 3.14 -4.33
N ALA A 124 -13.35 3.55 -3.14
CA ALA A 124 -13.03 4.93 -2.83
C ALA A 124 -11.93 5.46 -3.75
N LEU A 125 -10.85 4.68 -3.95
CA LEU A 125 -9.76 5.09 -4.83
C LEU A 125 -10.16 5.07 -6.31
N ASN A 126 -11.10 4.22 -6.71
CA ASN A 126 -11.59 4.19 -8.09
C ASN A 126 -12.56 5.34 -8.40
N ASN A 127 -13.18 5.94 -7.38
CA ASN A 127 -14.07 7.09 -7.53
C ASN A 127 -13.28 8.42 -7.70
N PRO A 128 -13.43 9.14 -8.83
CA PRO A 128 -12.77 10.43 -9.04
C PRO A 128 -13.06 11.48 -7.98
N GLU A 129 -14.29 11.58 -7.48
CA GLU A 129 -14.68 12.58 -6.48
C GLU A 129 -13.99 12.33 -5.14
N GLN A 130 -13.89 11.06 -4.74
CA GLN A 130 -13.17 10.68 -3.52
C GLN A 130 -11.67 10.88 -3.68
N ARG A 131 -11.08 10.62 -4.86
CA ARG A 131 -9.68 10.93 -5.13
C ARG A 131 -9.39 12.43 -5.06
N GLU A 132 -10.23 13.26 -5.64
CA GLU A 132 -10.09 14.72 -5.56
C GLU A 132 -10.21 15.19 -4.09
N LYS A 133 -11.15 14.62 -3.33
CA LYS A 133 -11.27 14.85 -1.89
C LYS A 133 -9.97 14.48 -1.15
N LEU A 134 -9.37 13.33 -1.47
CA LEU A 134 -8.09 12.89 -0.88
C LEU A 134 -6.95 13.86 -1.23
N GLN A 135 -6.86 14.31 -2.48
CA GLN A 135 -5.85 15.29 -2.91
C GLN A 135 -6.02 16.61 -2.16
N ASN A 136 -7.25 17.10 -2.01
CA ASN A 136 -7.55 18.30 -1.22
C ASN A 136 -7.17 18.11 0.26
N LEU A 137 -7.45 16.96 0.86
CA LEU A 137 -7.03 16.66 2.24
C LEU A 137 -5.49 16.68 2.36
N LEU A 138 -4.78 16.10 1.40
CA LEU A 138 -3.31 16.07 1.35
C LEU A 138 -2.71 17.47 1.20
N GLU A 139 -3.29 18.32 0.38
CA GLU A 139 -2.81 19.69 0.17
C GLU A 139 -2.92 20.56 1.42
N ASN A 140 -3.97 20.33 2.22
CA ASN A 140 -4.26 21.07 3.45
C ASN A 140 -3.65 20.44 4.72
N GLN A 141 -2.99 19.29 4.59
CA GLN A 141 -2.40 18.59 5.72
C GLN A 141 -1.12 19.28 6.22
N GLN A 142 -0.94 19.29 7.55
CA GLN A 142 0.28 19.76 8.21
C GLN A 142 0.89 18.62 9.05
N PRO A 143 2.22 18.35 8.93
CA PRO A 143 3.13 18.89 7.92
C PRO A 143 2.72 18.48 6.49
N LYS A 144 3.11 19.28 5.49
CA LYS A 144 2.74 19.00 4.08
C LYS A 144 3.33 17.65 3.62
N PRO A 145 2.50 16.69 3.18
CA PRO A 145 2.95 15.40 2.65
C PRO A 145 3.78 15.55 1.38
N LYS A 146 4.70 14.61 1.15
CA LYS A 146 5.46 14.48 -0.11
C LYS A 146 4.84 13.39 -0.98
N SER A 147 4.92 13.54 -2.30
CA SER A 147 4.46 12.52 -3.25
C SER A 147 5.11 11.14 -3.03
N THR A 148 6.35 11.12 -2.54
CA THR A 148 7.10 9.91 -2.22
C THR A 148 6.82 9.33 -0.83
N ASP A 149 6.03 10.00 0.01
CA ASP A 149 5.71 9.47 1.33
C ASP A 149 4.81 8.23 1.20
N SER A 150 5.15 7.18 1.94
CA SER A 150 4.37 5.95 2.01
C SER A 150 3.07 6.16 2.77
N VAL A 151 1.99 5.59 2.25
CA VAL A 151 0.65 5.65 2.83
C VAL A 151 0.05 4.26 2.93
N THR A 152 -0.73 4.02 3.98
CA THR A 152 -1.57 2.84 4.20
C THR A 152 -3.02 3.28 4.46
N PHE A 153 -3.90 2.38 4.90
CA PHE A 153 -5.32 2.65 5.13
C PHE A 153 -5.73 2.32 6.55
N LEU A 154 -6.72 3.07 7.03
CA LEU A 154 -7.45 2.81 8.25
C LEU A 154 -8.93 2.65 7.89
N ILE A 155 -9.50 1.49 8.15
CA ILE A 155 -10.93 1.22 7.97
C ILE A 155 -11.47 0.61 9.26
N ASN A 156 -12.62 1.08 9.74
CA ASN A 156 -13.20 0.65 11.02
C ASN A 156 -12.21 0.68 12.20
N ASN A 157 -11.33 1.69 12.23
CA ASN A 157 -10.30 1.84 13.26
C ASN A 157 -9.24 0.71 13.29
N HIS A 158 -9.09 -0.05 12.20
CA HIS A 158 -8.07 -1.08 12.02
C HIS A 158 -7.25 -0.83 10.75
N TYR A 159 -5.99 -1.23 10.77
CA TYR A 159 -5.12 -1.19 9.59
C TYR A 159 -5.24 -2.53 8.86
N PRO A 160 -5.76 -2.60 7.61
CA PRO A 160 -5.79 -3.85 6.86
C PRO A 160 -4.39 -4.46 6.68
N LEU A 161 -3.36 -3.63 6.65
CA LEU A 161 -1.95 -4.05 6.62
C LEU A 161 -1.52 -4.88 7.84
N GLN A 162 -2.22 -4.79 8.97
CA GLN A 162 -1.97 -5.64 10.15
C GLN A 162 -2.84 -6.89 10.18
N SER A 163 -3.80 -7.03 9.26
CA SER A 163 -4.64 -8.21 9.14
C SER A 163 -3.86 -9.37 8.53
N ASP A 164 -4.14 -10.60 8.98
CA ASP A 164 -3.55 -11.81 8.38
C ASP A 164 -4.36 -12.35 7.20
N THR A 165 -5.57 -11.82 6.96
CA THR A 165 -6.55 -12.37 6.00
C THR A 165 -6.03 -12.37 4.56
N TRP A 166 -5.28 -11.35 4.18
CA TRP A 166 -4.74 -11.20 2.81
C TRP A 166 -3.44 -11.97 2.60
N HIS A 167 -2.82 -12.52 3.64
CA HIS A 167 -1.50 -13.17 3.54
C HIS A 167 -1.51 -14.36 2.58
N ASN A 168 -2.55 -15.20 2.63
CA ASN A 168 -2.66 -16.36 1.74
C ASN A 168 -2.92 -15.94 0.29
N TRP A 169 -3.81 -14.96 0.09
CA TRP A 169 -4.03 -14.38 -1.23
C TRP A 169 -2.72 -13.84 -1.81
N TRP A 170 -1.94 -13.09 -1.02
CA TRP A 170 -0.66 -12.52 -1.45
C TRP A 170 0.37 -13.57 -1.86
N ARG A 171 0.48 -14.66 -1.11
CA ARG A 171 1.35 -15.79 -1.47
C ARG A 171 0.97 -16.38 -2.83
N ASN A 172 -0.33 -16.57 -3.06
CA ASN A 172 -0.83 -17.20 -4.28
C ASN A 172 -0.67 -16.30 -5.50
N GLN A 173 -0.91 -14.99 -5.36
CA GLN A 173 -0.76 -14.02 -6.47
C GLN A 173 0.69 -13.84 -6.94
N ARG A 174 1.65 -14.12 -6.06
CA ARG A 174 3.08 -14.00 -6.37
C ARG A 174 3.68 -15.25 -6.99
N GLN A 175 3.01 -16.40 -6.92
CA GLN A 175 3.50 -17.58 -7.60
C GLN A 175 3.49 -17.28 -9.11
N PRO A 176 4.64 -17.41 -9.81
CA PRO A 176 4.60 -17.38 -11.27
C PRO A 176 3.63 -18.49 -11.70
N ALA A 177 2.76 -18.20 -12.66
CA ALA A 177 1.95 -19.24 -13.30
C ALA A 177 2.91 -20.37 -13.66
N GLU A 178 2.65 -21.58 -13.15
CA GLU A 178 3.42 -22.77 -13.53
C GLU A 178 3.46 -22.80 -15.07
N ALA A 179 4.68 -22.83 -15.60
CA ALA A 179 4.95 -22.93 -17.02
C ALA A 179 4.67 -24.35 -17.53
#